data_AF-A0A7S4B010-F1
#
_entry.id   AF-A0A7S4B010-F1
#
_cell.length_a   1.000
_cell.length_b   1.000
_cell.length_c   1.000
_cell.angle_alpha   90.00
_cell.angle_beta   90.00
_cell.angle_gamma   90.00
#
_symmetry.space_group_name_H-M   'P 1'
#
loop_
_entity.id
_entity.type
_entity.pdbx_description
1 polymer ?
#
loop_
_entity_poly.entity_id
_entity_poly.type
_entity_poly.pdbx_seq_one_letter_code
_entity_poly.pdbx_strand_id
1 'polypeptide(L)'
;ASAEGGGPLRVSTDSLPAHFLRCAFCMLARVMALQGGEERAGGMQAACGYGVFDVLHRELGVSMELFASPLNARFSRFCSAALDVDAPFGSIGSFFSPRLTQRLSQGSFEANPPYDPPLVSAMAARMHALLRAAETDGAPLAFVVVIPYWVDKECWQTLRDSPFRTAVIHLEQADHGFFEGGQHYRHGLWRGANHDSTVFCLQSAVSAARTPMDASRRAAIRKAFAQPSVSCEYSQLNPEPLARHASRNDGAVTPAPVLQCGSVLQCGSVAAATMRAPAAAARAGDGAERRGETPCLCNNHSKSPSNSSQQKKRKRRRASSLSERASARA
;
A
#
# COMPACT_ATOMS: atom_id res chain seq x y z
N ALA A 1 8.42 26.62 -42.51
CA ALA A 1 8.04 27.35 -41.29
C ALA A 1 7.65 26.32 -40.24
N SER A 2 8.52 26.14 -39.25
CA SER A 2 8.48 25.06 -38.28
C SER A 2 7.36 25.26 -37.27
N ALA A 3 6.62 24.20 -36.97
CA ALA A 3 5.67 24.13 -35.87
C ALA A 3 6.45 23.81 -34.57
N GLU A 4 6.63 24.81 -33.72
CA GLU A 4 6.94 24.60 -32.29
C GLU A 4 5.61 24.24 -31.60
N GLY A 5 5.46 23.12 -30.89
CA GLY A 5 6.32 22.65 -29.82
C GLY A 5 5.62 22.94 -28.49
N GLY A 6 4.48 22.27 -28.24
CA GLY A 6 3.70 22.41 -27.00
C GLY A 6 4.49 21.88 -25.80
N GLY A 7 5.28 22.75 -25.16
CA GLY A 7 5.95 22.46 -23.90
C GLY A 7 4.95 22.27 -22.75
N PRO A 8 5.34 21.57 -21.67
CA PRO A 8 4.47 21.38 -20.51
C PRO A 8 4.06 22.73 -19.92
N LEU A 9 2.78 22.87 -19.57
CA LEU A 9 2.20 24.05 -18.93
C LEU A 9 3.06 24.40 -17.69
N ARG A 10 3.87 25.46 -17.77
CA ARG A 10 4.58 26.00 -16.60
C ARG A 10 3.57 26.75 -15.74
N VAL A 11 3.01 26.07 -14.75
CA VAL A 11 2.24 26.74 -13.70
C VAL A 11 3.22 27.60 -12.89
N SER A 12 3.04 28.92 -12.91
CA SER A 12 3.83 29.81 -12.04
C SER A 12 3.53 29.50 -10.58
N THR A 13 4.56 29.11 -9.83
CA THR A 13 4.48 28.83 -8.39
C THR A 13 4.11 30.07 -7.57
N ASP A 14 4.25 31.26 -8.15
CA ASP A 14 3.99 32.55 -7.49
C ASP A 14 2.50 32.76 -7.15
N SER A 15 1.60 31.98 -7.77
CA SER A 15 0.16 32.02 -7.49
C SER A 15 -0.32 30.97 -6.48
N LEU A 16 0.54 30.00 -6.10
CA LEU A 16 0.15 28.97 -5.13
C LEU A 16 0.30 29.49 -3.69
N PRO A 17 -0.68 29.25 -2.80
CA PRO A 17 -0.56 29.67 -1.41
C PRO A 17 0.70 29.11 -0.76
N ALA A 18 1.51 29.96 -0.12
CA ALA A 18 2.77 29.54 0.51
C ALA A 18 2.60 28.38 1.51
N HIS A 19 1.42 28.26 2.13
CA HIS A 19 1.05 27.13 2.98
C HIS A 19 1.02 25.81 2.20
N PHE A 20 0.39 25.78 1.02
CA PHE A 20 0.34 24.59 0.17
C PHE A 20 1.76 24.12 -0.21
N LEU A 21 2.62 25.04 -0.65
CA LEU A 21 4.00 24.71 -1.04
C LEU A 21 4.79 24.10 0.12
N ARG A 22 4.65 24.63 1.34
CA ARG A 22 5.29 24.05 2.53
C ARG A 22 4.76 22.66 2.85
N CYS A 23 3.44 22.45 2.86
CA CYS A 23 2.86 21.13 3.09
C CYS A 23 3.30 20.12 2.02
N ALA A 24 3.30 20.53 0.76
CA ALA A 24 3.70 19.67 -0.36
C ALA A 24 5.18 19.28 -0.26
N PHE A 25 6.06 20.24 0.08
CA PHE A 25 7.47 19.97 0.32
C PHE A 25 7.67 18.96 1.47
N CYS A 26 7.02 19.17 2.62
CA CYS A 26 7.14 18.26 3.76
C CYS A 26 6.64 16.85 3.45
N MET A 27 5.50 16.74 2.74
CA MET A 27 4.94 15.45 2.31
C MET A 27 5.87 14.73 1.33
N LEU A 28 6.36 15.41 0.30
CA LEU A 28 7.30 14.84 -0.67
C LEU A 28 8.61 14.41 0.00
N ALA A 29 9.18 15.26 0.87
CA ALA A 29 10.38 14.94 1.63
C ALA A 29 10.18 13.69 2.52
N ARG A 30 9.02 13.56 3.17
CA ARG A 30 8.68 12.37 3.97
C ARG A 30 8.59 11.11 3.11
N VAL A 31 7.90 11.17 1.96
CA VAL A 31 7.78 10.01 1.07
C VAL A 31 9.14 9.60 0.51
N MET A 32 9.97 10.56 0.07
CA MET A 32 11.34 10.28 -0.38
C MET A 32 12.17 9.62 0.72
N ALA A 33 12.08 10.11 1.96
CA ALA A 33 12.77 9.50 3.10
C ALA A 33 12.30 8.05 3.36
N LEU A 34 10.99 7.79 3.29
CA LEU A 34 10.43 6.43 3.43
C LEU A 34 10.87 5.48 2.32
N GLN A 35 11.13 6.02 1.13
CA GLN A 35 11.67 5.26 0.00
C GLN A 35 13.19 5.02 0.12
N GLY A 36 13.87 5.57 1.14
CA GLY A 36 15.31 5.42 1.33
C GLY A 36 16.15 6.48 0.61
N GLY A 37 15.53 7.58 0.14
CA GLY A 37 16.23 8.75 -0.42
C GLY A 37 16.73 8.60 -1.85
N GLU A 38 16.44 7.48 -2.53
CA GLU A 38 16.87 7.20 -3.90
C GLU A 38 15.71 7.38 -4.88
N GLU A 39 15.90 8.16 -5.95
CA GLU A 39 14.83 8.44 -6.95
C GLU A 39 14.28 7.17 -7.63
N ARG A 40 15.10 6.12 -7.71
CA ARG A 40 14.72 4.82 -8.28
C ARG A 40 14.07 3.86 -7.29
N ALA A 41 13.99 4.24 -6.01
CA ALA A 41 13.25 3.47 -5.03
C ALA A 41 11.73 3.53 -5.29
N GLY A 42 10.93 2.94 -4.40
CA GLY A 42 9.47 2.89 -4.56
C GLY A 42 8.93 1.69 -5.34
N GLY A 43 9.74 0.64 -5.52
CA GLY A 43 9.29 -0.66 -6.05
C GLY A 43 8.70 -1.62 -5.01
N MET A 44 8.63 -1.19 -3.75
CA MET A 44 8.27 -2.00 -2.58
C MET A 44 6.76 -2.28 -2.47
N GLN A 45 5.93 -1.48 -3.16
CA GLN A 45 4.48 -1.61 -3.19
C GLN A 45 3.95 -1.02 -4.51
N ALA A 46 2.75 -1.42 -4.93
CA ALA A 46 2.09 -0.92 -6.12
C ALA A 46 0.63 -0.58 -5.78
N ALA A 47 0.06 0.44 -6.42
CA ALA A 47 -1.32 0.86 -6.19
C ALA A 47 -2.30 0.11 -7.12
N CYS A 48 -3.54 -0.09 -6.68
CA CYS A 48 -4.59 -0.57 -7.56
C CYS A 48 -4.86 0.47 -8.67
N GLY A 49 -5.20 0.01 -9.88
CA GLY A 49 -5.52 0.92 -10.97
C GLY A 49 -6.86 1.64 -10.77
N TYR A 50 -7.07 2.79 -11.43
CA TYR A 50 -8.33 3.54 -11.29
C TYR A 50 -9.57 2.71 -11.65
N GLY A 51 -9.51 1.92 -12.74
CA GLY A 51 -10.60 1.02 -13.13
C GLY A 51 -10.91 -0.06 -12.09
N VAL A 52 -9.92 -0.46 -11.29
CA VAL A 52 -10.14 -1.34 -10.11
C VAL A 52 -11.01 -0.61 -9.10
N PHE A 53 -10.63 0.59 -8.69
CA PHE A 53 -11.40 1.36 -7.73
C PHE A 53 -12.80 1.71 -8.22
N ASP A 54 -12.99 2.03 -9.50
CA ASP A 54 -14.30 2.31 -10.06
C ASP A 54 -15.22 1.07 -9.99
N VAL A 55 -14.67 -0.12 -10.24
CA VAL A 55 -15.38 -1.39 -10.06
C VAL A 55 -15.65 -1.68 -8.59
N LEU A 56 -14.66 -1.52 -7.69
CA LEU A 56 -14.86 -1.74 -6.26
C LEU A 56 -15.90 -0.80 -5.66
N HIS A 57 -15.93 0.46 -6.09
CA HIS A 57 -16.93 1.43 -5.67
C HIS A 57 -18.33 1.03 -6.17
N ARG A 58 -18.47 0.72 -7.46
CA ARG A 58 -19.76 0.33 -8.05
C ARG A 58 -20.30 -0.97 -7.46
N GLU A 59 -19.45 -1.98 -7.31
CA GLU A 59 -19.87 -3.33 -6.93
C GLU A 59 -20.03 -3.54 -5.42
N LEU A 60 -19.23 -2.82 -4.61
CA LEU A 60 -19.11 -3.06 -3.17
C LEU A 60 -19.22 -1.78 -2.33
N GLY A 61 -19.43 -0.62 -2.94
CA GLY A 61 -19.51 0.66 -2.23
C GLY A 61 -18.17 1.09 -1.60
N VAL A 62 -17.04 0.55 -2.07
CA VAL A 62 -15.72 0.92 -1.54
C VAL A 62 -15.52 2.42 -1.68
N SER A 63 -15.15 3.10 -0.59
CA SER A 63 -15.13 4.56 -0.53
C SER A 63 -13.85 5.16 0.08
N MET A 64 -12.93 4.32 0.52
CA MET A 64 -11.69 4.76 1.15
C MET A 64 -10.63 3.64 1.14
N GLU A 65 -9.38 4.04 0.94
CA GLU A 65 -8.19 3.17 1.06
C GLU A 65 -7.66 3.18 2.49
N LEU A 66 -7.30 2.02 3.01
CA LEU A 66 -6.75 1.85 4.36
C LEU A 66 -5.22 1.89 4.39
N PHE A 67 -4.57 1.85 3.24
CA PHE A 67 -3.11 1.93 3.10
C PHE A 67 -2.75 2.71 1.84
N ALA A 68 -2.67 4.04 1.96
CA ALA A 68 -2.33 4.92 0.85
C ALA A 68 -1.43 6.07 1.30
N SER A 69 -1.18 6.98 0.37
CA SER A 69 -0.45 8.23 0.54
C SER A 69 -1.12 9.31 -0.30
N PRO A 70 -0.85 10.59 -0.04
CA PRO A 70 -1.33 11.69 -0.89
C PRO A 70 -0.99 11.54 -2.39
N LEU A 71 0.04 10.76 -2.73
CA LEU A 71 0.56 10.60 -4.09
C LEU A 71 -0.07 9.43 -4.85
N ASN A 72 -0.77 8.52 -4.16
CA ASN A 72 -1.36 7.33 -4.78
C ASN A 72 -2.82 7.05 -4.41
N ALA A 73 -3.40 7.81 -3.50
CA ALA A 73 -4.79 7.67 -3.12
C ALA A 73 -5.73 8.00 -4.29
N ARG A 74 -6.74 7.16 -4.47
CA ARG A 74 -7.86 7.39 -5.39
C ARG A 74 -8.98 8.23 -4.76
N PHE A 75 -9.19 8.07 -3.45
CA PHE A 75 -10.26 8.72 -2.72
C PHE A 75 -9.75 9.97 -1.98
N SER A 76 -10.66 10.92 -1.71
CA SER A 76 -10.33 12.17 -1.00
C SER A 76 -10.05 11.99 0.49
N ARG A 77 -10.34 10.79 1.02
CA ARG A 77 -10.03 10.36 2.38
C ARG A 77 -9.43 8.97 2.30
N PHE A 78 -8.32 8.79 3.02
CA PHE A 78 -7.55 7.56 3.04
C PHE A 78 -6.75 7.48 4.35
N CYS A 79 -6.37 6.27 4.75
CA CYS A 79 -5.41 6.09 5.83
C CYS A 79 -3.98 6.12 5.28
N SER A 80 -3.05 6.73 6.02
CA SER A 80 -1.64 6.80 5.66
C SER A 80 -0.72 6.69 6.86
N ALA A 81 0.58 6.45 6.61
CA ALA A 81 1.58 6.28 7.66
C ALA A 81 1.96 7.60 8.37
N ALA A 82 1.89 8.74 7.69
CA ALA A 82 2.48 10.01 8.12
C ALA A 82 1.44 11.12 8.28
N LEU A 83 0.54 10.96 9.26
CA LEU A 83 -0.58 11.90 9.49
C LEU A 83 -0.13 13.37 9.59
N ASP A 84 1.02 13.63 10.20
CA ASP A 84 1.57 14.97 10.43
C ASP A 84 1.78 15.76 9.14
N VAL A 85 2.12 15.09 8.03
CA VAL A 85 2.36 15.73 6.73
C VAL A 85 1.30 15.38 5.68
N ASP A 86 0.57 14.28 5.86
CA ASP A 86 -0.44 13.82 4.90
C ASP A 86 -1.85 14.37 5.18
N ALA A 87 -2.13 14.83 6.41
CA ALA A 87 -3.45 15.36 6.78
C ALA A 87 -3.94 16.51 5.88
N PRO A 88 -3.11 17.50 5.49
CA PRO A 88 -3.53 18.56 4.57
C PRO A 88 -4.03 18.06 3.21
N PHE A 89 -3.66 16.83 2.84
CA PHE A 89 -4.00 16.19 1.56
C PHE A 89 -5.09 15.12 1.69
N GLY A 90 -5.72 14.99 2.85
CA GLY A 90 -6.87 14.12 3.05
C GLY A 90 -6.62 12.85 3.85
N SER A 91 -5.40 12.63 4.36
CA SER A 91 -5.16 11.53 5.29
C SER A 91 -5.99 11.69 6.57
N ILE A 92 -6.57 10.58 7.02
CA ILE A 92 -7.21 10.46 8.34
C ILE A 92 -6.31 9.75 9.37
N GLY A 93 -5.08 9.43 8.98
CA GLY A 93 -4.05 8.83 9.82
C GLY A 93 -3.89 7.33 9.60
N SER A 94 -3.13 6.69 10.48
CA SER A 94 -2.84 5.26 10.35
C SER A 94 -4.10 4.41 10.54
N PHE A 95 -4.29 3.40 9.69
CA PHE A 95 -5.33 2.38 9.87
C PHE A 95 -5.28 1.78 11.27
N PHE A 96 -4.10 1.68 11.89
CA PHE A 96 -3.93 1.11 13.23
C PHE A 96 -4.28 2.08 14.37
N SER A 97 -4.65 3.33 14.07
CA SER A 97 -5.05 4.32 15.09
C SER A 97 -6.39 3.92 15.74
N PRO A 98 -6.46 3.76 17.08
CA PRO A 98 -7.73 3.50 17.77
C PRO A 98 -8.79 4.60 17.58
N ARG A 99 -8.35 5.83 17.24
CA ARG A 99 -9.25 6.96 16.97
C ARG A 99 -10.13 6.74 15.74
N LEU A 100 -9.74 5.82 14.85
CA LEU A 100 -10.50 5.48 13.64
C LEU A 100 -11.50 4.36 13.84
N THR A 101 -11.56 3.70 15.00
CA THR A 101 -12.47 2.55 15.24
C THR A 101 -13.91 2.90 14.88
N GLN A 102 -14.42 4.04 15.36
CA GLN A 102 -15.80 4.42 15.08
C GLN A 102 -16.04 4.84 13.62
N ARG A 103 -15.02 5.33 12.93
CA ARG A 103 -15.12 5.67 11.51
C ARG A 103 -15.11 4.43 10.61
N LEU A 104 -14.55 3.33 11.12
CA LEU A 104 -14.40 2.05 10.43
C LEU A 104 -15.38 0.99 10.93
N SER A 105 -16.39 1.37 11.72
CA SER A 105 -17.41 0.45 12.25
C SER A 105 -18.44 0.01 11.20
N GLN A 106 -18.57 0.79 10.12
CA GLN A 106 -19.45 0.50 8.99
C GLN A 106 -18.87 1.08 7.69
N GLY A 107 -19.33 0.57 6.55
CA GLY A 107 -18.89 0.97 5.23
C GLY A 107 -18.11 -0.13 4.52
N SER A 108 -17.48 0.23 3.41
CA SER A 108 -16.70 -0.68 2.57
C SER A 108 -15.39 -0.01 2.22
N PHE A 109 -14.29 -0.75 2.42
CA PHE A 109 -12.95 -0.20 2.40
C PHE A 109 -11.99 -1.09 1.61
N GLU A 110 -11.03 -0.49 0.92
CA GLU A 110 -9.94 -1.21 0.26
C GLU A 110 -8.71 -1.23 1.17
N ALA A 111 -8.00 -2.35 1.18
CA ALA A 111 -6.71 -2.47 1.83
C ALA A 111 -5.71 -3.20 0.94
N ASN A 112 -4.78 -2.43 0.38
CA ASN A 112 -3.56 -2.94 -0.22
C ASN A 112 -2.36 -2.54 0.67
N PRO A 113 -2.05 -3.31 1.73
CA PRO A 113 -0.98 -2.97 2.66
C PRO A 113 0.42 -3.09 2.03
N PRO A 114 1.46 -2.43 2.60
CA PRO A 114 2.84 -2.77 2.30
C PRO A 114 3.09 -4.28 2.45
N TYR A 115 3.95 -4.83 1.60
CA TYR A 115 4.19 -6.28 1.51
C TYR A 115 5.08 -6.82 2.65
N ASP A 116 4.67 -6.57 3.89
CA ASP A 116 5.31 -6.99 5.12
C ASP A 116 4.38 -7.94 5.90
N PRO A 117 4.72 -9.25 6.04
CA PRO A 117 3.83 -10.22 6.67
C PRO A 117 3.38 -9.87 8.10
N PRO A 118 4.24 -9.37 9.02
CA PRO A 118 3.82 -8.89 10.33
C PRO A 118 2.75 -7.78 10.25
N LEU A 119 2.93 -6.80 9.36
CA LEU A 119 1.94 -5.74 9.13
C LEU A 119 0.61 -6.30 8.59
N VAL A 120 0.66 -7.26 7.66
CA VAL A 120 -0.55 -7.93 7.14
C VAL A 120 -1.26 -8.72 8.25
N SER A 121 -0.53 -9.41 9.13
CA SER A 121 -1.10 -10.09 10.30
C SER A 121 -1.79 -9.11 11.25
N ALA A 122 -1.14 -7.98 11.57
CA ALA A 122 -1.73 -6.94 12.40
C ALA A 122 -2.99 -6.34 11.75
N MET A 123 -2.97 -6.15 10.42
CA MET A 123 -4.13 -5.68 9.66
C MET A 123 -5.29 -6.65 9.76
N ALA A 124 -5.05 -7.94 9.50
CA ALA A 124 -6.07 -8.98 9.59
C ALA A 124 -6.67 -9.08 11.00
N ALA A 125 -5.85 -9.03 12.04
CA ALA A 125 -6.30 -9.04 13.43
C ALA A 125 -7.26 -7.88 13.75
N ARG A 126 -6.91 -6.66 13.29
CA ARG A 126 -7.75 -5.48 13.46
C ARG A 126 -9.04 -5.56 12.65
N MET A 127 -8.99 -6.00 11.39
CA MET A 127 -10.18 -6.20 10.57
C MET A 127 -11.13 -7.21 11.21
N HIS A 128 -10.62 -8.32 11.73
CA HIS A 128 -11.44 -9.30 12.46
C HIS A 128 -12.10 -8.70 13.72
N ALA A 129 -11.39 -7.83 14.45
CA ALA A 129 -11.98 -7.14 15.60
C ALA A 129 -13.12 -6.19 15.18
N LEU A 130 -12.92 -5.41 14.11
CA LEU A 130 -13.95 -4.51 13.57
C LEU A 130 -15.15 -5.30 13.02
N LEU A 131 -14.93 -6.40 12.32
CA LEU A 131 -15.99 -7.25 11.78
C LEU A 131 -16.79 -7.94 12.90
N ARG A 132 -16.14 -8.43 13.97
CA ARG A 132 -16.85 -8.95 15.15
C ARG A 132 -17.74 -7.90 15.82
N ALA A 133 -17.24 -6.67 15.94
CA ALA A 133 -18.04 -5.56 16.47
C ALA A 133 -19.23 -5.27 15.55
N ALA A 134 -18.99 -5.22 14.23
CA ALA A 134 -20.05 -5.02 13.25
C ALA A 134 -21.13 -6.12 13.27
N GLU A 135 -20.76 -7.40 13.50
CA GLU A 135 -21.75 -8.47 13.73
C GLU A 135 -22.62 -8.20 14.96
N THR A 136 -21.98 -7.77 16.06
CA THR A 136 -22.67 -7.46 17.31
C THR A 136 -23.65 -6.30 17.14
N ASP A 137 -23.25 -5.29 16.37
CA ASP A 137 -24.01 -4.06 16.15
C ASP A 137 -24.99 -4.15 14.96
N GLY A 138 -24.97 -5.25 14.20
CA GLY A 138 -25.73 -5.37 12.95
C GLY A 138 -25.32 -4.35 11.89
N ALA A 139 -24.05 -3.95 11.89
CA ALA A 139 -23.53 -2.90 11.01
C ALA A 139 -23.03 -3.47 9.67
N PRO A 140 -23.30 -2.81 8.52
CA PRO A 140 -22.77 -3.23 7.23
C PRO A 140 -21.30 -2.83 7.10
N LEU A 141 -20.39 -3.77 7.35
CA LEU A 141 -18.94 -3.59 7.19
C LEU A 141 -18.34 -4.57 6.18
N ALA A 142 -17.45 -4.07 5.31
CA ALA A 142 -16.68 -4.85 4.36
C ALA A 142 -15.24 -4.34 4.18
N PHE A 143 -14.33 -5.28 3.91
CA PHE A 143 -12.96 -5.02 3.51
C PHE A 143 -12.61 -5.81 2.25
N VAL A 144 -12.05 -5.11 1.26
CA VAL A 144 -11.45 -5.70 0.07
C VAL A 144 -9.95 -5.65 0.24
N VAL A 145 -9.33 -6.80 0.50
CA VAL A 145 -7.90 -6.90 0.81
C VAL A 145 -7.15 -7.40 -0.42
N VAL A 146 -6.15 -6.66 -0.87
CA VAL A 146 -5.28 -7.00 -2.00
C VAL A 146 -3.87 -7.26 -1.47
N ILE A 147 -3.42 -8.51 -1.53
CA ILE A 147 -2.05 -8.88 -1.12
C ILE A 147 -1.44 -9.88 -2.12
N PRO A 148 -0.10 -10.05 -2.15
CA PRO A 148 0.50 -11.10 -2.96
C PRO A 148 -0.04 -12.50 -2.60
N TYR A 149 -0.03 -13.41 -3.57
CA TYR A 149 -0.44 -14.80 -3.37
C TYR A 149 0.62 -15.56 -2.56
N TRP A 150 0.49 -15.51 -1.23
CA TRP A 150 1.43 -16.05 -0.24
C TRP A 150 0.83 -17.23 0.52
N VAL A 151 0.43 -18.28 -0.20
CA VAL A 151 -0.22 -19.46 0.38
C VAL A 151 0.54 -20.14 1.52
N ASP A 152 1.86 -19.96 1.55
CA ASP A 152 2.79 -20.49 2.55
C ASP A 152 2.92 -19.60 3.80
N LYS A 153 2.33 -18.39 3.80
CA LYS A 153 2.43 -17.46 4.93
C LYS A 153 1.16 -17.46 5.79
N GLU A 154 1.36 -17.47 7.10
CA GLU A 154 0.28 -17.43 8.10
C GLU A 154 -0.63 -16.19 7.93
N CYS A 155 -0.07 -15.03 7.60
CA CYS A 155 -0.84 -13.80 7.41
C CYS A 155 -1.87 -13.94 6.28
N TRP A 156 -1.53 -14.67 5.21
CA TRP A 156 -2.42 -14.93 4.08
C TRP A 156 -3.43 -16.03 4.44
N GLN A 157 -2.98 -17.09 5.12
CA GLN A 157 -3.85 -18.17 5.59
C GLN A 157 -4.90 -17.65 6.57
N THR A 158 -4.56 -16.69 7.43
CA THR A 158 -5.49 -16.02 8.34
C THR A 158 -6.64 -15.32 7.60
N LEU A 159 -6.36 -14.69 6.46
CA LEU A 159 -7.38 -14.06 5.61
C LEU A 159 -8.19 -15.11 4.85
N ARG A 160 -7.53 -16.17 4.34
CA ARG A 160 -8.20 -17.31 3.69
C ARG A 160 -9.11 -18.05 4.65
N ASP A 161 -8.74 -18.22 5.91
CA ASP A 161 -9.49 -19.04 6.86
C ASP A 161 -10.39 -18.18 7.78
N SER A 162 -10.50 -16.88 7.48
CA SER A 162 -11.36 -15.95 8.19
C SER A 162 -12.83 -16.39 8.12
N PRO A 163 -13.58 -16.36 9.25
CA PRO A 163 -15.01 -16.65 9.24
C PRO A 163 -15.83 -15.59 8.50
N PHE A 164 -15.26 -14.40 8.27
CA PHE A 164 -15.91 -13.30 7.55
C PHE A 164 -15.63 -13.31 6.04
N ARG A 165 -14.82 -14.25 5.55
CA ARG A 165 -14.42 -14.30 4.15
C ARG A 165 -15.56 -14.81 3.27
N THR A 166 -16.05 -13.93 2.41
CA THR A 166 -17.10 -14.22 1.43
C THR A 166 -16.55 -14.50 0.03
N ALA A 167 -15.33 -14.07 -0.29
CA ALA A 167 -14.66 -14.41 -1.54
C ALA A 167 -13.14 -14.45 -1.42
N VAL A 168 -12.54 -15.28 -2.29
CA VAL A 168 -11.11 -15.30 -2.62
C VAL A 168 -11.01 -15.25 -4.14
N ILE A 169 -10.33 -14.24 -4.67
CA ILE A 169 -10.08 -14.09 -6.10
C ILE A 169 -8.57 -14.16 -6.30
N HIS A 170 -8.08 -15.29 -6.81
CA HIS A 170 -6.69 -15.45 -7.19
C HIS A 170 -6.44 -14.81 -8.55
N LEU A 171 -5.52 -13.85 -8.64
CA LEU A 171 -5.11 -13.17 -9.85
C LEU A 171 -3.77 -13.76 -10.31
N GLU A 172 -3.77 -14.45 -11.46
CA GLU A 172 -2.54 -14.98 -12.05
C GLU A 172 -1.65 -13.85 -12.55
N GLN A 173 -0.33 -13.97 -12.35
CA GLN A 173 0.66 -12.96 -12.73
C GLN A 173 0.47 -12.43 -14.16
N ALA A 174 0.15 -13.31 -15.11
CA ALA A 174 0.03 -12.95 -16.52
C ALA A 174 -1.20 -12.09 -16.83
N ASP A 175 -2.22 -12.11 -15.97
CA ASP A 175 -3.54 -11.57 -16.24
C ASP A 175 -3.84 -10.27 -15.49
N HIS A 176 -2.89 -9.74 -14.71
CA HIS A 176 -3.11 -8.53 -13.93
C HIS A 176 -1.90 -7.61 -13.82
N GLY A 177 -2.18 -6.39 -13.38
CA GLY A 177 -1.15 -5.40 -13.08
C GLY A 177 -1.62 -4.34 -12.11
N PHE A 178 -0.71 -3.42 -11.84
CA PHE A 178 -0.85 -2.38 -10.83
C PHE A 178 -0.26 -1.07 -11.33
N PHE A 179 -0.59 0.02 -10.64
CA PHE A 179 0.12 1.28 -10.81
C PHE A 179 1.43 1.28 -10.04
N GLU A 180 2.49 1.80 -10.65
CA GLU A 180 3.79 1.89 -10.00
C GLU A 180 3.76 2.84 -8.79
N GLY A 181 4.47 2.50 -7.70
CA GLY A 181 4.56 3.37 -6.52
C GLY A 181 5.15 4.76 -6.82
N GLY A 182 5.95 4.87 -7.88
CA GLY A 182 6.50 6.13 -8.39
C GLY A 182 5.57 6.89 -9.35
N GLN A 183 4.26 6.60 -9.38
CA GLN A 183 3.31 7.20 -10.33
C GLN A 183 3.28 8.74 -10.37
N HIS A 184 3.76 9.41 -9.33
CA HIS A 184 3.83 10.87 -9.27
C HIS A 184 5.01 11.48 -10.06
N TYR A 185 5.98 10.67 -10.50
CA TYR A 185 7.12 11.12 -11.30
C TYR A 185 7.49 10.19 -12.47
N ARG A 186 6.87 9.01 -12.58
CA ARG A 186 7.10 8.06 -13.68
C ARG A 186 6.09 8.25 -14.81
N HIS A 187 6.54 8.12 -16.05
CA HIS A 187 5.71 8.30 -17.25
C HIS A 187 4.70 7.15 -17.48
N GLY A 188 5.03 5.93 -17.05
CA GLY A 188 4.14 4.78 -17.14
C GLY A 188 3.45 4.52 -15.81
N LEU A 189 2.12 4.66 -15.77
CA LEU A 189 1.35 4.34 -14.57
C LEU A 189 1.27 2.84 -14.38
N TRP A 190 0.75 2.12 -15.38
CA TRP A 190 0.45 0.70 -15.27
C TRP A 190 1.65 -0.18 -15.61
N ARG A 191 1.86 -1.22 -14.80
CA ARG A 191 2.76 -2.33 -15.11
C ARG A 191 2.09 -3.67 -14.83
N GLY A 192 2.49 -4.69 -15.57
CA GLY A 192 2.14 -6.08 -15.25
C GLY A 192 2.68 -6.50 -13.88
N ALA A 193 1.98 -7.41 -13.22
CA ALA A 193 2.38 -7.89 -11.90
C ALA A 193 3.66 -8.73 -11.96
N ASN A 194 4.47 -8.64 -10.90
CA ASN A 194 5.68 -9.47 -10.75
C ASN A 194 5.37 -10.87 -10.22
N HIS A 195 4.22 -11.04 -9.57
CA HIS A 195 3.78 -12.27 -8.92
C HIS A 195 2.26 -12.36 -8.98
N ASP A 196 1.73 -13.54 -8.68
CA ASP A 196 0.31 -13.73 -8.41
C ASP A 196 -0.15 -12.88 -7.23
N SER A 197 -1.40 -12.44 -7.26
CA SER A 197 -2.03 -11.68 -6.18
C SER A 197 -3.33 -12.34 -5.73
N THR A 198 -3.82 -11.97 -4.55
CA THR A 198 -5.09 -12.41 -4.01
C THR A 198 -5.92 -11.21 -3.64
N VAL A 199 -7.19 -11.20 -4.07
CA VAL A 199 -8.21 -10.29 -3.55
C VAL A 199 -9.10 -11.09 -2.61
N PHE A 200 -9.05 -10.78 -1.32
CA PHE A 200 -10.00 -11.28 -0.34
C PHE A 200 -11.14 -10.28 -0.15
N CYS A 201 -12.37 -10.78 -0.03
CA CYS A 201 -13.49 -9.99 0.45
C CYS A 201 -13.88 -10.53 1.82
N LEU A 202 -13.76 -9.68 2.84
CA LEU A 202 -14.21 -9.95 4.20
C LEU A 202 -15.44 -9.09 4.46
N GLN A 203 -16.57 -9.70 4.83
CA GLN A 203 -17.83 -8.99 5.04
C GLN A 203 -18.48 -9.45 6.33
N SER A 204 -19.08 -8.49 7.03
CA SER A 204 -20.14 -8.77 8.01
C SER A 204 -21.33 -9.45 7.33
N ALA A 205 -22.16 -10.16 8.08
CA ALA A 205 -23.38 -10.81 7.58
C ALA A 205 -24.32 -9.80 6.89
N VAL A 206 -24.46 -8.60 7.47
CA VAL A 206 -25.30 -7.53 6.90
C VAL A 206 -24.74 -7.03 5.56
N SER A 207 -23.41 -6.84 5.44
CA SER A 207 -22.81 -6.45 4.17
C SER A 207 -22.87 -7.59 3.14
N ALA A 208 -22.64 -8.83 3.55
CA ALA A 208 -22.71 -10.00 2.68
C ALA A 208 -24.13 -10.20 2.11
N ALA A 209 -25.17 -9.95 2.92
CA ALA A 209 -26.56 -10.00 2.46
C ALA A 209 -26.90 -8.88 1.48
N ARG A 210 -26.40 -7.65 1.72
CA ARG A 210 -26.65 -6.48 0.84
C ARG A 210 -25.87 -6.55 -0.47
N THR A 211 -24.63 -7.03 -0.40
CA THR A 211 -23.67 -7.04 -1.50
C THR A 211 -22.97 -8.40 -1.57
N PRO A 212 -23.70 -9.46 -1.97
CA PRO A 212 -23.14 -10.80 -2.01
C PRO A 212 -22.03 -10.90 -3.06
N MET A 213 -20.96 -11.62 -2.76
CA MET A 213 -19.92 -11.89 -3.75
C MET A 213 -20.38 -13.00 -4.71
N ASP A 214 -21.21 -12.67 -5.70
CA ASP A 214 -21.63 -13.61 -6.74
C ASP A 214 -20.56 -13.79 -7.84
N ALA A 215 -20.84 -14.67 -8.82
CA ALA A 215 -19.89 -14.96 -9.91
C ALA A 215 -19.64 -13.75 -10.82
N SER A 216 -20.67 -12.94 -11.08
CA SER A 216 -20.57 -11.75 -11.92
C SER A 216 -19.66 -10.70 -11.27
N ARG A 217 -19.87 -10.45 -9.97
CA ARG A 217 -19.08 -9.50 -9.19
C ARG A 217 -17.62 -9.91 -9.10
N ARG A 218 -17.35 -11.19 -8.84
CA ARG A 218 -15.97 -11.74 -8.84
C ARG A 218 -15.30 -11.58 -10.22
N ALA A 219 -16.03 -11.85 -11.30
CA ALA A 219 -15.52 -11.69 -12.65
C ALA A 219 -15.25 -10.21 -13.01
N ALA A 220 -16.13 -9.30 -12.59
CA ALA A 220 -15.95 -7.87 -12.78
C ALA A 220 -14.69 -7.35 -12.08
N ILE A 221 -14.47 -7.73 -10.82
CA ILE A 221 -13.26 -7.36 -10.07
C ILE A 221 -12.02 -7.94 -10.75
N ARG A 222 -12.01 -9.24 -11.08
CA ARG A 222 -10.88 -9.87 -11.79
C ARG A 222 -10.55 -9.13 -13.09
N LYS A 223 -11.56 -8.82 -13.90
CA LYS A 223 -11.39 -8.10 -15.17
C LYS A 223 -10.83 -6.69 -14.95
N ALA A 224 -11.17 -6.02 -13.86
CA ALA A 224 -10.70 -4.67 -13.57
C ALA A 224 -9.18 -4.59 -13.32
N PHE A 225 -8.59 -5.68 -12.84
CA PHE A 225 -7.14 -5.80 -12.62
C PHE A 225 -6.36 -6.11 -13.90
N ALA A 226 -7.03 -6.52 -14.98
CA ALA A 226 -6.40 -6.82 -16.26
C ALA A 226 -5.84 -5.56 -16.92
N GLN A 227 -4.98 -5.77 -17.92
CA GLN A 227 -4.40 -4.66 -18.69
C GLN A 227 -5.51 -3.78 -19.29
N PRO A 228 -5.46 -2.45 -19.10
CA PRO A 228 -6.40 -1.55 -19.75
C PRO A 228 -6.35 -1.71 -21.28
N SER A 229 -7.52 -1.84 -21.91
CA SER A 229 -7.64 -2.06 -23.36
C SER A 229 -7.25 -0.84 -24.22
N VAL A 230 -7.09 0.33 -23.58
CA VAL A 230 -6.61 1.55 -24.20
C VAL A 230 -5.28 1.89 -23.54
N SER A 231 -4.26 2.24 -24.33
CA SER A 231 -3.14 3.05 -23.86
C SER A 231 -3.74 4.39 -23.47
N CYS A 232 -4.33 4.46 -22.28
CA CYS A 232 -4.93 5.69 -21.82
C CYS A 232 -3.77 6.67 -21.70
N GLU A 233 -3.75 7.66 -22.59
CA GLU A 233 -3.04 8.90 -22.34
C GLU A 233 -3.75 9.53 -21.13
N TYR A 234 -3.37 9.07 -19.93
CA TYR A 234 -3.93 9.45 -18.63
C TYR A 234 -3.63 10.92 -18.27
N SER A 235 -3.22 11.75 -19.24
CA SER A 235 -2.73 13.12 -19.05
C SER A 235 -3.81 14.16 -18.77
N GLN A 236 -5.11 13.82 -18.71
CA GLN A 236 -6.17 14.84 -18.60
C GLN A 236 -7.37 14.51 -17.70
N LEU A 237 -7.36 13.43 -16.94
CA LEU A 237 -8.42 13.18 -15.96
C LEU A 237 -7.98 13.68 -14.59
N ASN A 238 -8.16 14.99 -14.37
CA ASN A 238 -8.46 15.49 -13.04
C ASN A 238 -9.89 14.97 -12.76
N PRO A 239 -10.10 13.93 -11.93
CA PRO A 239 -11.45 13.62 -11.53
C PRO A 239 -11.95 14.84 -10.77
N GLU A 240 -12.97 15.52 -11.32
CA GLU A 240 -13.75 16.49 -10.56
C GLU A 240 -14.04 15.85 -9.19
N PRO A 241 -13.70 16.52 -8.07
CA PRO A 241 -13.89 15.95 -6.75
C PRO A 241 -15.35 15.50 -6.64
N LEU A 242 -15.56 14.18 -6.50
CA LEU A 242 -16.87 13.57 -6.31
C LEU A 242 -17.62 14.43 -5.29
N ALA A 243 -18.73 15.01 -5.76
CA ALA A 243 -19.50 16.01 -5.03
C ALA A 243 -19.65 15.55 -3.58
N ARG A 244 -19.31 16.44 -2.64
CA ARG A 244 -19.49 16.19 -1.21
C ARG A 244 -20.93 15.76 -1.01
N HIS A 245 -21.17 14.47 -0.73
CA HIS A 245 -22.44 14.09 -0.14
C HIS A 245 -22.58 14.93 1.12
N ALA A 246 -23.57 15.83 1.12
CA ALA A 246 -23.89 16.66 2.25
C ALA A 246 -24.33 15.72 3.39
N SER A 247 -23.37 15.27 4.18
CA SER A 247 -23.65 14.65 5.46
C SER A 247 -24.23 15.75 6.33
N ARG A 248 -25.53 15.68 6.55
CA ARG A 248 -26.23 16.49 7.53
C ARG A 248 -25.65 16.13 8.91
N ASN A 249 -25.22 17.16 9.63
CA ASN A 249 -24.96 17.17 11.06
C ASN A 249 -23.68 16.48 11.57
N ASP A 250 -22.51 17.04 11.24
CA ASP A 250 -21.34 16.95 12.13
C ASP A 250 -21.22 18.28 12.88
N GLY A 251 -21.44 18.22 14.20
CA GLY A 251 -21.26 19.34 15.11
C GLY A 251 -19.87 19.95 14.98
N ALA A 252 -19.81 21.28 15.07
CA ALA A 252 -18.61 22.07 14.91
C ALA A 252 -17.47 21.56 15.82
N VAL A 253 -16.49 20.89 15.23
CA VAL A 253 -15.18 20.71 15.85
C VAL A 253 -14.42 22.01 15.64
N THR A 254 -14.33 22.81 16.69
CA THR A 254 -13.46 23.99 16.75
C THR A 254 -12.02 23.59 16.42
N PRO A 255 -11.32 24.27 15.50
CA PRO A 255 -9.92 23.98 15.24
C PRO A 255 -9.10 24.27 16.49
N ALA A 256 -8.23 23.31 16.87
CA ALA A 256 -7.27 23.49 17.95
C ALA A 256 -6.36 24.70 17.67
N PRO A 257 -5.95 25.46 18.70
CA PRO A 257 -5.17 26.68 18.50
C PRO A 257 -3.80 26.35 17.91
N VAL A 258 -3.45 27.11 16.88
CA VAL A 258 -2.13 27.15 16.26
C VAL A 258 -1.12 27.57 17.33
N LEU A 259 -0.19 26.69 17.68
CA LEU A 259 0.97 27.04 18.50
C LEU A 259 1.83 28.06 17.73
N GLN A 260 1.75 29.32 18.15
CA GLN A 260 2.64 30.38 17.72
C GLN A 260 4.06 30.06 18.18
N CYS A 261 4.97 29.90 17.22
CA CYS A 261 6.40 29.87 17.49
C CYS A 261 6.84 31.27 17.93
N GLY A 262 7.24 31.41 19.19
CA GLY A 262 7.74 32.66 19.73
C GLY A 262 8.41 32.46 21.08
N SER A 263 9.75 32.42 21.06
CA SER A 263 10.72 32.96 22.02
C SER A 263 11.86 31.99 22.30
N VAL A 264 13.06 32.50 22.00
CA VAL A 264 14.35 31.92 22.33
C VAL A 264 14.46 31.85 23.85
N LEU A 265 14.53 30.65 24.41
CA LEU A 265 14.95 30.42 25.78
C LEU A 265 16.26 29.63 25.75
N GLN A 266 17.32 30.28 26.23
CA GLN A 266 18.63 29.69 26.48
C GLN A 266 18.48 28.43 27.35
N CYS A 267 18.92 27.28 26.84
CA CYS A 267 19.08 26.08 27.65
C CYS A 267 20.52 26.02 28.15
N GLY A 268 20.69 26.24 29.45
CA GLY A 268 21.92 25.95 30.18
C GLY A 268 22.20 24.45 30.20
N SER A 269 23.49 24.13 30.21
CA SER A 269 24.06 22.78 30.33
C SER A 269 23.53 22.00 31.53
N VAL A 270 23.11 20.76 31.32
CA VAL A 270 23.09 19.72 32.36
C VAL A 270 23.37 18.35 31.78
N ALA A 271 24.12 17.58 32.56
CA ALA A 271 24.98 16.48 32.18
C ALA A 271 24.27 15.18 31.77
N ALA A 272 24.98 14.38 30.98
CA ALA A 272 24.62 13.02 30.59
C ALA A 272 24.56 12.09 31.81
N ALA A 273 23.40 11.44 32.01
CA ALA A 273 23.24 10.36 32.97
C ALA A 273 23.12 9.02 32.23
N THR A 274 24.19 8.26 32.28
CA THR A 274 24.32 6.88 31.80
C THR A 274 23.48 5.95 32.69
N MET A 275 22.49 5.26 32.14
CA MET A 275 21.75 4.23 32.89
C MET A 275 22.58 2.95 33.04
N ARG A 276 22.93 2.64 34.29
CA ARG A 276 23.50 1.37 34.76
C ARG A 276 22.43 0.29 34.82
N ALA A 277 22.74 -0.91 34.32
CA ALA A 277 21.97 -2.13 34.58
C ALA A 277 22.28 -2.68 35.99
N PRO A 278 21.32 -3.30 36.69
CA PRO A 278 21.59 -3.96 37.97
C PRO A 278 22.08 -5.39 37.77
N ALA A 279 23.07 -5.77 38.57
CA ALA A 279 23.57 -7.13 38.73
C ALA A 279 23.17 -7.69 40.11
N ALA A 280 22.71 -8.94 40.14
CA ALA A 280 22.69 -9.87 41.29
C ALA A 280 22.31 -11.26 40.75
N ALA A 281 22.79 -12.40 41.20
CA ALA A 281 23.92 -12.77 42.06
C ALA A 281 24.18 -14.27 41.79
N ALA A 282 25.44 -14.70 41.95
CA ALA A 282 25.92 -16.05 41.70
C ALA A 282 25.54 -17.06 42.81
N ARG A 283 25.44 -18.34 42.45
CA ARG A 283 25.92 -19.47 43.27
C ARG A 283 26.62 -20.51 42.40
N ALA A 284 27.68 -21.06 42.98
CA ALA A 284 28.80 -21.79 42.37
C ALA A 284 28.56 -23.28 42.15
N GLY A 285 29.44 -23.91 41.36
CA GLY A 285 29.61 -25.36 41.31
C GLY A 285 30.43 -25.88 40.13
N ASP A 286 31.76 -25.88 40.29
CA ASP A 286 32.78 -26.78 39.73
C ASP A 286 32.94 -27.07 38.23
N GLY A 287 34.19 -26.90 37.76
CA GLY A 287 34.94 -28.05 37.25
C GLY A 287 35.50 -28.00 35.82
N ALA A 288 36.83 -27.82 35.74
CA ALA A 288 37.76 -28.39 34.77
C ALA A 288 38.00 -27.71 33.39
N GLU A 289 39.21 -27.14 33.32
CA GLU A 289 40.16 -27.01 32.20
C GLU A 289 39.84 -27.71 30.86
N ARG A 290 40.11 -26.99 29.75
CA ARG A 290 41.22 -27.30 28.83
C ARG A 290 41.49 -26.20 27.79
N ARG A 291 42.77 -26.13 27.42
CA ARG A 291 43.47 -25.23 26.50
C ARG A 291 43.17 -25.51 25.01
N GLY A 292 43.46 -24.54 24.15
CA GLY A 292 43.63 -24.69 22.69
C GLY A 292 43.20 -23.43 21.96
N GLU A 293 44.10 -22.46 21.75
CA GLU A 293 44.81 -22.25 20.47
C GLU A 293 43.91 -21.83 19.28
N THR A 294 44.03 -20.56 18.89
CA THR A 294 43.61 -19.98 17.60
C THR A 294 44.31 -20.67 16.42
N PRO A 295 43.71 -20.69 15.21
CA PRO A 295 44.08 -19.65 14.25
C PRO A 295 42.94 -19.17 13.32
N CYS A 296 43.11 -17.92 12.91
CA CYS A 296 42.55 -17.29 11.73
C CYS A 296 42.96 -18.07 10.46
N LEU A 297 42.10 -18.15 9.42
CA LEU A 297 42.46 -17.96 8.00
C LEU A 297 41.30 -18.26 7.01
N CYS A 298 41.19 -17.37 6.02
CA CYS A 298 40.79 -17.56 4.61
C CYS A 298 39.31 -17.57 4.15
N ASN A 299 38.95 -16.47 3.47
CA ASN A 299 38.45 -16.39 2.09
C ASN A 299 37.77 -17.63 1.47
N ASN A 300 36.54 -17.44 0.95
CA ASN A 300 36.26 -17.82 -0.44
C ASN A 300 35.12 -17.01 -1.06
N HIS A 301 35.45 -16.38 -2.19
CA HIS A 301 34.51 -15.89 -3.19
C HIS A 301 33.63 -17.03 -3.71
N SER A 302 32.32 -16.81 -3.80
CA SER A 302 31.47 -17.50 -4.78
C SER A 302 30.68 -16.46 -5.57
N LYS A 303 31.03 -16.35 -6.86
CA LYS A 303 30.34 -15.55 -7.87
C LYS A 303 28.97 -16.20 -8.15
N SER A 304 27.89 -15.48 -7.89
CA SER A 304 26.57 -15.83 -8.42
C SER A 304 26.49 -15.45 -9.91
N PRO A 305 25.97 -16.31 -10.81
CA PRO A 305 25.97 -16.04 -12.24
C PRO A 305 24.97 -14.95 -12.64
N SER A 306 25.39 -14.11 -13.59
CA SER A 306 24.67 -12.94 -14.09
C SER A 306 23.40 -13.29 -14.89
N ASN A 307 22.42 -12.39 -14.81
CA ASN A 307 21.05 -12.40 -15.37
C ASN A 307 20.95 -12.57 -16.92
N SER A 308 22.07 -12.71 -17.63
CA SER A 308 22.11 -12.77 -19.10
C SER A 308 21.79 -14.16 -19.68
N SER A 309 22.00 -15.22 -18.88
CA SER A 309 21.82 -16.61 -19.31
C SER A 309 20.34 -17.04 -19.35
N GLN A 310 19.50 -16.49 -18.46
CA GLN A 310 18.05 -16.75 -18.46
C GLN A 310 17.31 -16.03 -19.60
N GLN A 311 17.75 -14.84 -20.02
CA GLN A 311 17.20 -14.15 -21.19
C GLN A 311 17.48 -14.88 -22.51
N LYS A 312 18.65 -15.50 -22.67
CA LYS A 312 18.98 -16.30 -23.87
C LYS A 312 18.16 -17.59 -23.96
N LYS A 313 17.87 -18.26 -22.84
CA LYS A 313 16.95 -19.43 -22.81
C LYS A 313 15.50 -19.04 -23.17
N ARG A 314 15.04 -17.83 -22.81
CA ARG A 314 13.71 -17.30 -23.16
C ARG A 314 13.52 -17.01 -24.66
N LYS A 315 14.54 -16.50 -25.36
CA LYS A 315 14.46 -16.24 -26.81
C LYS A 315 14.35 -17.52 -27.65
N ARG A 316 15.04 -18.60 -27.25
CA ARG A 316 15.00 -19.89 -27.98
C ARG A 316 13.65 -20.62 -27.87
N ARG A 317 12.97 -20.54 -26.71
CA ARG A 317 11.64 -21.16 -26.53
C ARG A 317 10.52 -20.44 -27.28
N ARG A 318 10.59 -19.11 -27.43
CA ARG A 318 9.61 -18.35 -28.24
C ARG A 318 9.72 -18.68 -29.74
N ALA A 319 10.94 -18.89 -30.25
CA ALA A 319 11.16 -19.22 -31.65
C ALA A 319 10.60 -20.59 -32.06
N SER A 320 10.69 -21.63 -31.19
CA SER A 320 10.14 -22.95 -31.53
C SER A 320 8.61 -22.96 -31.52
N SER A 321 7.98 -22.26 -30.57
CA SER A 321 6.51 -22.20 -30.48
C SER A 321 5.83 -21.45 -31.64
N LEU A 322 6.56 -20.53 -32.29
CA LEU A 322 6.07 -19.80 -33.46
C LEU A 322 6.24 -20.61 -34.75
N SER A 323 7.24 -21.48 -34.83
CA SER A 323 7.44 -22.38 -35.99
C SER A 323 6.43 -23.53 -35.98
N GLU A 324 6.09 -24.09 -34.82
CA GLU A 324 5.07 -25.15 -34.73
C GLU A 324 3.65 -24.66 -35.04
N ARG A 325 3.34 -23.39 -34.78
CA ARG A 325 2.04 -22.79 -35.14
C ARG A 325 1.92 -22.42 -36.62
N ALA A 326 3.03 -22.25 -37.33
CA ALA A 326 3.03 -21.96 -38.77
C ALA A 326 2.85 -23.22 -39.62
N SER A 327 3.34 -24.38 -39.16
CA SER A 327 3.18 -25.66 -39.88
C SER A 327 1.82 -26.34 -39.68
N ALA A 328 0.98 -25.87 -38.76
CA ALA A 328 -0.37 -26.40 -38.54
C ALA A 328 -1.48 -25.63 -39.30
N ARG A 329 -1.11 -24.70 -40.18
CA ARG A 329 -2.04 -23.86 -40.97
C ARG A 329 -1.71 -23.79 -42.47
N ALA A 330 -0.92 -24.73 -42.98
CA ALA A 330 -0.67 -24.93 -44.40
C ALA A 330 -1.27 -26.26 -44.86
#